data_AF-A0A011U8M5-F1
#
_entry.id   AF-A0A011U8M5-F1
#
_cell.length_a   1.000
_cell.length_b   1.000
_cell.length_c   1.000
_cell.angle_alpha   90.00
_cell.angle_beta   90.00
_cell.angle_gamma   90.00
#
_symmetry.space_group_name_H-M   'P 1'
#
loop_
_entity.id
_entity.type
_entity.pdbx_description
1 polymer ?
#
loop_
_entity_poly.entity_id
_entity_poly.type
_entity_poly.pdbx_seq_one_letter_code
_entity_poly.pdbx_strand_id
1 'polypeptide(L)' 'MYSPLDLERVFGLTESENFHGRHELSQIFSLRPHPKAAQYRTPIPGLYICGAGAHPGGSVTGAPGYNAAKRVLKDRRLRF' A
#
# COMPACT_ATOMS: atom_id res chain seq x y z
N MET A 1 -7.60 1.82 -24.65
CA MET A 1 -6.15 1.71 -24.34
C MET A 1 -5.74 3.03 -23.71
N TYR A 2 -5.10 3.02 -22.55
CA TYR A 2 -4.67 4.24 -21.85
C TYR A 2 -3.19 4.50 -22.14
N SER A 3 -2.83 5.74 -22.44
CA SER A 3 -1.44 6.20 -22.49
C SER A 3 -0.90 6.43 -21.07
N PRO A 4 0.43 6.53 -20.87
CA PRO A 4 1.00 6.87 -19.57
C PRO A 4 0.41 8.16 -18.96
N LEU A 5 0.18 9.18 -19.80
CA LEU A 5 -0.43 10.44 -19.37
C LEU A 5 -1.90 10.25 -18.93
N ASP A 6 -2.63 9.32 -19.56
CA ASP A 6 -3.98 9.00 -19.14
C ASP A 6 -3.99 8.27 -17.80
N LEU A 7 -3.01 7.39 -17.54
CA LEU A 7 -2.89 6.68 -16.28
C LEU A 7 -2.67 7.64 -15.10
N GLU A 8 -1.83 8.65 -15.29
CA GLU A 8 -1.62 9.72 -14.32
C GLU A 8 -2.89 10.55 -14.09
N ARG A 9 -3.56 11.00 -15.17
CA ARG A 9 -4.71 11.91 -15.08
C ARG A 9 -5.99 11.26 -14.56
N VAL A 10 -6.24 10.01 -14.96
CA VAL A 10 -7.50 9.31 -14.65
C VAL A 10 -7.40 8.57 -13.32
N PHE A 11 -6.27 7.91 -13.07
CA PHE A 11 -6.11 7.02 -11.91
C PHE A 11 -5.15 7.57 -10.84
N GLY A 12 -4.46 8.67 -11.10
CA GLY A 12 -3.45 9.19 -10.18
C GLY A 12 -2.22 8.30 -10.06
N LEU A 13 -1.97 7.44 -11.05
CA LEU A 13 -0.78 6.59 -11.10
C LEU A 13 0.40 7.41 -11.58
N THR A 14 1.04 8.15 -10.68
CA THR A 14 2.26 8.92 -10.97
C THR A 14 3.29 8.07 -11.70
N GLU A 15 3.85 8.58 -12.80
CA GLU A 15 4.78 7.85 -13.68
C GLU A 15 4.24 6.52 -14.21
N SER A 16 2.91 6.34 -14.20
CA SER A 16 2.23 5.09 -14.57
C SER A 16 2.59 3.88 -13.70
N GLU A 17 3.06 4.10 -12.48
CA GLU A 17 3.50 3.04 -11.57
C GLU A 17 2.32 2.43 -10.81
N ASN A 18 1.90 1.24 -11.21
CA ASN A 18 0.74 0.54 -10.65
C ASN A 18 0.95 0.08 -9.20
N PHE A 19 2.20 0.04 -8.72
CA PHE A 19 2.52 -0.23 -7.32
C PHE A 19 2.74 1.02 -6.48
N HIS A 20 2.42 2.21 -6.99
CA HIS A 20 2.52 3.49 -6.26
C HIS A 20 3.93 3.74 -5.68
N GLY A 21 4.97 3.39 -6.45
CA GLY A 21 6.38 3.52 -6.10
C GLY A 21 7.23 2.48 -6.82
N ARG A 22 8.48 2.83 -7.13
CA ARG A 22 9.37 1.96 -7.91
C ARG A 22 9.82 0.76 -7.09
N HIS A 23 10.13 -0.36 -7.75
CA HIS A 23 10.71 -1.53 -7.09
C HIS A 23 12.24 -1.42 -7.04
N GLU A 24 12.74 -0.51 -6.21
CA GLU A 24 14.16 -0.39 -5.90
C GLU A 24 14.48 -1.13 -4.60
N LEU A 25 15.75 -1.51 -4.37
CA LEU A 25 16.13 -2.24 -3.15
C LEU A 25 15.75 -1.50 -1.85
N SER A 26 15.73 -0.17 -1.89
CA SER A 26 15.29 0.72 -0.80
C SER A 26 13.77 0.82 -0.65
N GLN A 27 13.00 0.35 -1.64
CA GLN A 27 11.54 0.42 -1.73
C GLN A 27 10.93 -0.95 -2.06
N ILE A 28 11.46 -2.02 -1.48
CA ILE A 28 10.85 -3.36 -1.56
C ILE A 28 10.57 -3.92 -0.16
N PHE A 29 9.69 -4.91 -0.11
CA PHE A 29 9.26 -5.56 1.14
C PHE A 29 8.80 -4.55 2.21
N SER A 30 9.23 -4.75 3.45
CA SER A 30 8.94 -3.91 4.63
C SER A 30 9.38 -2.46 4.48
N LEU A 31 10.18 -2.11 3.48
CA LEU A 31 10.61 -0.73 3.25
C LEU A 31 9.56 0.07 2.47
N ARG A 32 8.49 -0.55 1.99
CA ARG A 32 7.38 0.11 1.30
C ARG A 32 6.26 0.56 2.25
N PRO A 33 5.77 1.81 2.17
CA PRO A 33 6.41 2.98 1.54
C PRO A 33 7.52 3.60 2.42
N HIS A 34 7.58 3.22 3.69
CA HIS A 34 8.55 3.71 4.66
C HIS A 34 8.65 2.69 5.81
N PRO A 35 9.82 2.51 6.45
CA PRO A 35 9.99 1.54 7.56
C PRO A 35 8.98 1.72 8.72
N LYS A 36 8.61 2.97 9.02
CA LYS A 36 7.59 3.28 10.05
C LYS A 36 6.16 2.84 9.67
N ALA A 37 5.93 2.45 8.42
CA ALA A 37 4.66 1.94 7.91
C ALA A 37 4.71 0.46 7.46
N ALA A 38 5.83 -0.23 7.69
CA ALA A 38 6.10 -1.60 7.27
C ALA A 38 5.02 -2.62 7.70
N GLN A 39 4.36 -2.36 8.83
CA GLN A 39 3.32 -3.24 9.38
C GLN A 39 1.93 -2.60 9.26
N TYR A 40 1.67 -1.93 8.13
CA TYR A 40 0.39 -1.34 7.73
C TYR A 40 -0.12 -0.18 8.58
N ARG A 41 0.44 0.04 9.77
CA ARG A 41 0.14 1.17 10.65
C ARG A 41 1.06 2.34 10.30
N THR A 42 0.51 3.53 10.11
CA THR A 42 1.31 4.74 9.92
C THR A 42 1.69 5.41 11.24
N PRO A 43 2.61 6.38 11.26
CA PRO A 43 2.85 7.23 12.43
C PRO A 43 1.63 8.05 12.87
N ILE A 44 0.63 8.22 12.01
CA ILE A 44 -0.61 8.94 12.32
C ILE A 44 -1.59 7.95 12.98
N PRO A 45 -2.04 8.21 14.24
CA PRO A 45 -2.95 7.31 14.94
C PRO A 45 -4.25 7.07 14.15
N GLY A 46 -4.62 5.81 13.99
CA GLY A 46 -5.84 5.41 13.29
C GLY A 46 -5.75 5.40 11.76
N LEU A 47 -4.60 5.78 11.18
CA LEU A 47 -4.36 5.73 9.73
C LEU A 47 -3.52 4.51 9.34
N TYR A 48 -3.98 3.77 8.34
CA TYR A 48 -3.41 2.52 7.86
C TYR A 48 -3.18 2.53 6.35
N ILE A 49 -2.22 1.74 5.88
CA ILE A 49 -1.93 1.56 4.45
C ILE A 49 -2.37 0.17 4.02
N CYS A 50 -3.15 0.09 2.94
CA CYS A 50 -3.77 -1.15 2.47
C CYS A 50 -3.70 -1.35 0.94
N GLY A 51 -3.10 -0.41 0.21
CA GLY A 51 -3.09 -0.39 -1.26
C GLY A 51 -1.86 -1.05 -1.88
N ALA A 52 -1.75 -0.93 -3.21
CA ALA A 52 -0.68 -1.53 -4.00
C ALA A 52 0.75 -1.10 -3.62
N GLY A 53 0.87 0.08 -3.00
CA GLY A 53 2.13 0.61 -2.45
C GLY A 53 2.58 0.05 -1.11
N ALA A 54 1.80 -0.83 -0.46
CA ALA A 54 2.23 -1.55 0.73
C ALA A 54 2.72 -2.95 0.37
N HIS A 55 3.64 -3.50 1.18
CA HIS A 55 4.02 -4.91 1.11
C HIS A 55 2.78 -5.83 1.19
N PRO A 56 2.71 -6.96 0.45
CA PRO A 56 3.68 -7.49 -0.52
C PRO A 56 3.67 -6.86 -1.91
N GLY A 57 2.89 -5.81 -2.13
CA GLY A 57 2.59 -5.24 -3.43
C GLY A 57 1.12 -5.50 -3.80
N GLY A 58 0.59 -4.66 -4.69
CA GLY A 58 -0.75 -4.79 -5.27
C GLY A 58 -0.87 -5.90 -6.31
N SER A 59 -1.87 -5.77 -7.19
CA SER A 59 -2.46 -6.78 -8.09
C SER A 59 -3.71 -7.45 -7.50
N VAL A 60 -4.24 -8.48 -8.17
CA VAL A 60 -5.54 -9.12 -7.85
C VAL A 60 -5.47 -9.99 -6.58
N THR A 61 -4.35 -10.01 -5.85
CA THR A 61 -4.17 -10.85 -4.64
C THR A 61 -4.97 -10.36 -3.43
N GLY A 62 -5.20 -9.05 -3.31
CA GLY A 62 -5.83 -8.44 -2.14
C GLY A 62 -5.01 -8.51 -0.84
N ALA A 63 -3.76 -9.00 -0.89
CA ALA A 63 -2.95 -9.26 0.29
C ALA A 63 -2.65 -8.02 1.17
N PRO A 64 -2.30 -6.84 0.61
CA PRO A 64 -2.08 -5.64 1.42
C PRO A 64 -3.35 -5.21 2.17
N GLY A 65 -4.51 -5.33 1.54
CA GLY A 65 -5.82 -5.05 2.13
C GLY A 65 -6.15 -5.98 3.29
N TYR A 66 -5.98 -7.29 3.08
CA TYR A 66 -6.19 -8.30 4.11
C TYR A 66 -5.30 -8.08 5.35
N ASN A 67 -4.02 -7.81 5.13
CA ASN A 67 -3.07 -7.58 6.22
C ASN A 67 -3.33 -6.27 6.97
N ALA A 68 -3.68 -5.20 6.26
CA ALA A 68 -4.09 -3.94 6.87
C ALA A 68 -5.35 -4.11 7.72
N ALA A 69 -6.36 -4.84 7.23
CA ALA A 69 -7.58 -5.13 7.99
C ALA A 69 -7.27 -5.91 9.28
N LYS A 70 -6.43 -6.95 9.21
CA LYS A 70 -5.95 -7.67 10.40
C LYS A 70 -5.27 -6.73 11.40
N ARG A 71 -4.50 -5.76 10.91
CA ARG A 71 -3.84 -4.77 11.77
C ARG A 71 -4.85 -3.85 12.44
N VAL A 72 -5.83 -3.35 11.70
CA VAL A 72 -6.93 -2.52 12.25
C VAL A 72 -7.66 -3.26 13.37
N LEU A 73 -8.05 -4.52 13.13
CA LEU A 73 -8.78 -5.34 14.12
C LEU A 73 -7.97 -5.53 15.41
N LYS A 74 -6.67 -5.85 15.28
CA LYS A 74 -5.75 -6.00 16.41
C LYS A 74 -5.66 -4.70 17.23
N ASP A 75 -5.58 -3.56 16.55
CA ASP A 75 -5.42 -2.26 17.18
C ASP A 75 -6.70 -1.77 17.85
N ARG A 76 -7.87 -2.08 17.26
CA ARG A 76 -9.19 -1.68 17.78
C ARG A 76 -9.74 -2.61 18.86
N ARG A 77 -8.99 -3.66 19.26
CA ARG A 77 -9.46 -4.73 20.18
C ARG A 77 -10.80 -5.35 19.76
N LEU A 78 -11.15 -5.29 18.48
CA LEU A 78 -12.34 -5.96 17.95
C LEU A 78 -12.05 -7.46 17.96
N ARG A 79 -12.51 -8.14 19.02
CA ARG A 79 -12.58 -9.60 19.07
C ARG A 79 -13.91 -9.98 18.42
N PHE A 80 -13.84 -10.71 17.32
CA PHE A 80 -15.00 -11.43 16.77
C PHE A 80 -15.19 -12.73 17.55
#